data_AF-A0A3R6ZY32-F1
#
_entry.id   AF-A0A3R6ZY32-F1
#
_cell.length_a   1.000
_cell.length_b   1.000
_cell.length_c   1.000
_cell.angle_alpha   90.00
_cell.angle_beta   90.00
_cell.angle_gamma   90.00
#
_symmetry.space_group_name_H-M   'P 1'
#
loop_
_entity.id
_entity.type
_entity.pdbx_description
1 polymer ?
#
loop_
_entity_poly.entity_id
_entity_poly.type
_entity_poly.pdbx_seq_one_letter_code
_entity_poly.pdbx_strand_id
1 'polypeptide(L)'
;MPSPRKSVKSFQSASTPLGFDTKAVDQTTPSTWGLFAVLHWLVGAILAFAILSPIGYHVSAIYRYNLALKWNGWFNINPKNKDRFAPGKEMLPANYFFLFFAIPVFAAAVLFSLSKAHFRAGVSHWLHVKPRFLHRLVSVGEILFVLIAVVGNILVFYHSYTFQSTLKKPVLRVVSIALGFSGLYNMVFLALPATRHSFWMEWLNLPWARAVKYHRWL
;
A
#
# COMPACT_ATOMS: atom_id res chain seq x y z
N MET A 1 -35.32 -68.33 -18.25
CA MET A 1 -34.60 -67.07 -17.97
C MET A 1 -33.76 -67.23 -16.71
N PRO A 2 -32.42 -67.29 -16.83
CA PRO A 2 -31.52 -67.17 -15.68
C PRO A 2 -30.62 -65.91 -15.75
N SER A 3 -30.48 -65.30 -14.58
CA SER A 3 -29.69 -64.13 -14.15
C SER A 3 -28.31 -63.88 -14.82
N PRO A 4 -27.94 -62.60 -15.09
CA PRO A 4 -26.63 -62.26 -15.65
C PRO A 4 -25.49 -62.37 -14.62
N ARG A 5 -24.35 -62.88 -15.11
CA ARG A 5 -23.07 -63.12 -14.42
C ARG A 5 -22.66 -62.01 -13.44
N LYS A 6 -22.36 -62.41 -12.20
CA LYS A 6 -21.57 -61.64 -11.24
C LYS A 6 -20.16 -61.40 -11.81
N SER A 7 -19.79 -60.13 -11.97
CA SER A 7 -18.43 -59.69 -12.30
C SER A 7 -17.47 -60.08 -11.17
N VAL A 8 -16.58 -61.04 -11.42
CA VAL A 8 -15.45 -61.35 -10.53
C VAL A 8 -14.44 -60.20 -10.62
N LYS A 9 -14.34 -59.39 -9.57
CA LYS A 9 -13.26 -58.40 -9.45
C LYS A 9 -12.00 -59.12 -8.98
N SER A 10 -11.09 -59.46 -9.90
CA SER A 10 -9.75 -59.88 -9.54
C SER A 10 -8.98 -58.66 -9.02
N PHE A 11 -8.82 -58.55 -7.70
CA PHE A 11 -7.88 -57.60 -7.14
C PHE A 11 -6.47 -58.17 -7.31
N GLN A 12 -5.75 -57.71 -8.34
CA GLN A 12 -4.30 -57.84 -8.35
C GLN A 12 -3.76 -56.84 -7.32
N SER A 13 -3.06 -57.34 -6.30
CA SER A 13 -2.33 -56.48 -5.37
C SER A 13 -1.31 -55.67 -6.16
N ALA A 14 -1.50 -54.36 -6.21
CA ALA A 14 -0.54 -53.45 -6.81
C ALA A 14 0.77 -53.53 -6.01
N SER A 15 1.78 -54.20 -6.56
CA SER A 15 3.14 -54.15 -6.04
C SER A 15 3.66 -52.73 -6.24
N THR A 16 3.92 -52.02 -5.15
CA THR A 16 4.67 -50.75 -5.18
C THR A 16 6.01 -50.97 -5.88
N PRO A 17 6.38 -50.17 -6.89
CA PRO A 17 7.70 -50.30 -7.52
C PRO A 17 8.78 -50.06 -6.47
N LEU A 18 9.65 -51.05 -6.31
CA LEU A 18 10.85 -50.97 -5.49
C LEU A 18 11.83 -49.98 -6.15
N GLY A 19 12.11 -48.90 -5.44
CA GLY A 19 13.36 -48.14 -5.55
C GLY A 19 13.58 -47.42 -6.87
N PHE A 20 13.08 -46.19 -6.98
CA PHE A 20 13.91 -45.17 -7.60
C PHE A 20 15.05 -44.90 -6.61
N ASP A 21 16.26 -45.26 -6.99
CA ASP A 21 17.49 -44.87 -6.28
C ASP A 21 17.65 -43.36 -6.43
N THR A 22 16.85 -42.59 -5.67
CA THR A 22 17.04 -41.16 -5.49
C THR A 22 18.29 -41.01 -4.66
N LYS A 23 19.45 -41.05 -5.31
CA LYS A 23 20.52 -40.12 -4.93
C LYS A 23 19.87 -38.74 -5.00
N ALA A 24 19.43 -38.25 -3.85
CA ALA A 24 19.03 -36.88 -3.68
C ALA A 24 20.22 -36.05 -4.18
N VAL A 25 20.12 -35.56 -5.40
CA VAL A 25 20.91 -34.40 -5.80
C VAL A 25 20.39 -33.34 -4.85
N ASP A 26 21.16 -33.05 -3.81
CA ASP A 26 21.02 -31.84 -3.01
C ASP A 26 21.22 -30.67 -3.99
N GLN A 27 20.16 -30.35 -4.73
CA GLN A 27 20.01 -29.06 -5.37
C GLN A 27 19.81 -28.10 -4.21
N THR A 28 20.91 -27.61 -3.66
CA THR A 28 20.97 -26.42 -2.82
C THR A 28 20.58 -25.22 -3.68
N THR A 29 19.33 -25.17 -4.14
CA THR A 29 18.74 -23.93 -4.61
C THR A 29 18.81 -22.96 -3.45
N PRO A 30 19.55 -21.85 -3.55
CA PRO A 30 19.65 -20.90 -2.47
C PRO A 30 18.23 -20.45 -2.11
N SER A 31 17.92 -20.48 -0.82
CA SER A 31 16.62 -20.08 -0.30
C SER A 31 16.35 -18.61 -0.66
N THR A 32 15.63 -18.40 -1.76
CA THR A 32 15.23 -17.07 -2.26
C THR A 32 14.18 -16.41 -1.35
N TRP A 33 13.62 -17.19 -0.42
CA TRP A 33 12.67 -16.75 0.60
C TRP A 33 13.12 -15.53 1.41
N GLY A 34 14.40 -15.48 1.81
CA GLY A 34 14.92 -14.34 2.57
C GLY A 34 14.88 -13.04 1.77
N LEU A 35 15.27 -13.08 0.50
CA LEU A 35 15.24 -11.95 -0.41
C LEU A 35 13.80 -11.48 -0.67
N PHE A 36 12.87 -12.41 -0.90
CA PHE A 36 11.46 -12.05 -1.08
C PHE A 36 10.83 -11.49 0.18
N ALA A 37 11.14 -12.01 1.37
CA ALA A 37 10.69 -11.42 2.62
C ALA A 37 11.17 -9.96 2.78
N VAL A 38 12.44 -9.68 2.48
CA VAL A 38 12.98 -8.32 2.49
C VAL A 38 12.25 -7.41 1.49
N LEU A 39 12.01 -7.90 0.27
CA LEU A 39 11.23 -7.17 -0.73
C LEU A 39 9.80 -6.88 -0.25
N HIS A 40 9.17 -7.78 0.51
CA HIS A 40 7.85 -7.55 1.12
C HIS A 40 7.84 -6.29 1.97
N TRP A 41 8.78 -6.27 2.92
CA TRP A 41 8.89 -5.24 3.93
C TRP A 41 9.33 -3.93 3.30
N LEU A 42 10.17 -3.99 2.26
CA LEU A 42 10.54 -2.83 1.48
C LEU A 42 9.31 -2.19 0.80
N VAL A 43 8.48 -2.98 0.13
CA VAL A 43 7.25 -2.46 -0.50
C VAL A 43 6.30 -1.87 0.55
N GLY A 44 6.11 -2.56 1.67
CA GLY A 44 5.32 -2.05 2.80
C GLY A 44 5.87 -0.73 3.36
N ALA A 45 7.19 -0.61 3.51
CA ALA A 45 7.86 0.60 4.00
C ALA A 45 7.72 1.77 3.02
N ILE A 46 7.88 1.52 1.71
CA ILE A 46 7.70 2.55 0.67
C ILE A 46 6.26 3.08 0.68
N LEU A 47 5.27 2.20 0.87
CA LEU A 47 3.87 2.60 0.92
C LEU A 47 3.49 3.28 2.23
N ALA A 48 4.04 2.84 3.36
CA ALA A 48 3.91 3.55 4.62
C ALA A 48 4.52 4.96 4.53
N PHE A 49 5.66 5.10 3.86
CA PHE A 49 6.27 6.40 3.56
C PHE A 49 5.35 7.27 2.70
N ALA A 50 4.73 6.70 1.66
CA ALA A 50 3.78 7.42 0.81
C ALA A 50 2.53 7.89 1.58
N ILE A 51 2.05 7.12 2.57
CA ILE A 51 0.95 7.53 3.45
C ILE A 51 1.36 8.71 4.35
N LEU A 52 2.60 8.72 4.82
CA LEU A 52 3.11 9.76 5.72
C LEU A 52 3.50 11.05 4.99
N SER A 53 3.78 11.00 3.69
CA SER A 53 4.30 12.15 2.95
C SER A 53 3.38 13.38 2.92
N PRO A 54 2.03 13.28 2.81
CA PRO A 54 1.17 14.46 2.90
C PRO A 54 1.25 15.17 4.26
N ILE A 55 1.49 14.44 5.34
CA ILE A 55 1.71 15.02 6.67
C ILE A 55 3.07 15.74 6.70
N GLY A 56 4.11 15.14 6.12
CA GLY A 56 5.45 15.72 6.01
C GLY A 56 5.49 17.07 5.29
N TYR A 57 4.61 17.30 4.31
CA TYR A 57 4.45 18.59 3.63
C TYR A 57 4.09 19.73 4.61
N HIS A 58 3.28 19.43 5.63
CA HIS A 58 2.84 20.42 6.62
C HIS A 58 3.87 20.67 7.73
N VAL A 59 4.91 19.83 7.83
CA VAL A 59 6.02 20.04 8.76
C VAL A 59 7.00 21.04 8.16
N SER A 60 7.01 22.26 8.71
CA SER A 60 7.83 23.37 8.22
C SER A 60 9.33 23.06 8.17
N ALA A 61 9.84 22.31 9.15
CA ALA A 61 11.23 21.88 9.21
C ALA A 61 11.65 21.00 8.03
N ILE A 62 10.74 20.14 7.55
CA ILE A 62 11.03 19.20 6.46
C ILE A 62 10.88 19.92 5.11
N TYR A 63 9.70 20.47 4.85
CA TYR A 63 9.40 21.04 3.53
C TYR A 63 9.94 22.46 3.38
N ARG A 64 9.52 23.38 4.25
CA ARG A 64 9.69 24.82 4.02
C ARG A 64 11.12 25.31 4.27
N TYR A 65 11.80 24.76 5.26
CA TYR A 65 13.14 25.19 5.68
C TYR A 65 14.29 24.37 5.07
N ASN A 66 14.00 23.32 4.31
CA ASN A 66 15.02 22.46 3.72
C ASN A 66 14.75 22.17 2.24
N LEU A 67 13.70 21.40 1.93
CA LEU A 67 13.42 20.96 0.56
C LEU A 67 13.06 22.11 -0.39
N ALA A 68 12.15 23.00 0.03
CA ALA A 68 11.71 24.12 -0.80
C ALA A 68 12.87 25.07 -1.18
N LEU A 69 13.83 25.28 -0.26
CA LEU A 69 14.99 26.13 -0.53
C LEU A 69 15.91 25.53 -1.59
N LYS A 70 16.14 24.21 -1.54
CA LYS A 70 16.96 23.49 -2.53
C LYS A 70 16.31 23.48 -3.91
N TRP A 71 14.99 23.36 -3.99
CA TRP A 71 14.25 23.31 -5.25
C TRP A 71 14.00 24.68 -5.89
N ASN A 72 14.23 25.79 -5.20
CA ASN A 72 14.14 27.11 -5.82
C ASN A 72 15.02 27.23 -7.08
N GLY A 73 16.20 26.61 -7.06
CA GLY A 73 17.10 26.57 -8.21
C GLY A 73 16.58 25.74 -9.39
N TRP A 74 15.74 24.73 -9.15
CA TRP A 74 15.20 23.86 -10.20
C TRP A 74 14.13 24.57 -11.05
N PHE A 75 13.43 25.54 -10.45
CA PHE A 75 12.34 26.27 -11.10
C PHE A 75 12.65 27.75 -11.30
N ASN A 76 13.93 28.12 -11.23
CA ASN A 76 14.43 29.49 -11.42
C ASN A 76 13.69 30.53 -10.55
N ILE A 77 13.32 30.15 -9.32
CA ILE A 77 12.59 31.01 -8.39
C ILE A 77 13.59 31.95 -7.73
N ASN A 78 13.37 33.26 -7.88
CA ASN A 78 14.20 34.25 -7.19
C ASN A 78 14.04 34.10 -5.66
N PRO A 79 15.10 33.72 -4.92
CA PRO A 79 15.03 33.47 -3.48
C PRO A 79 14.75 34.74 -2.67
N LYS A 80 15.01 35.93 -3.24
CA LYS A 80 14.72 37.22 -2.63
C LYS A 80 13.26 37.63 -2.79
N ASN A 81 12.55 37.07 -3.78
CA ASN A 81 11.14 37.33 -3.95
C ASN A 81 10.33 36.55 -2.89
N LYS A 82 9.73 37.27 -1.95
CA LYS A 82 8.91 36.69 -0.87
C LYS A 82 7.45 36.47 -1.26
N ASP A 83 7.04 36.88 -2.46
CA ASP A 83 5.67 36.74 -2.93
C ASP A 83 5.25 35.28 -2.99
N ARG A 84 4.07 34.98 -2.47
CA ARG A 84 3.54 33.61 -2.39
C ARG A 84 3.25 33.02 -3.77
N PHE A 85 2.92 33.88 -4.74
CA PHE A 85 2.53 33.52 -6.10
C PHE A 85 3.60 33.95 -7.13
N ALA A 86 4.86 34.04 -6.71
CA ALA A 86 5.94 34.24 -7.66
C ALA A 86 5.95 33.08 -8.68
N PRO A 87 6.14 33.35 -9.99
CA PRO A 87 6.22 32.32 -11.00
C PRO A 87 7.21 31.21 -10.61
N GLY A 88 6.80 29.94 -10.77
CA GLY A 88 7.58 28.76 -10.40
C GLY A 88 7.31 28.24 -8.98
N LYS A 89 6.80 29.06 -8.04
CA LYS A 89 6.54 28.59 -6.65
C LYS A 89 5.41 27.57 -6.57
N GLU A 90 4.49 27.57 -7.52
CA GLU A 90 3.46 26.55 -7.70
C GLU A 90 4.04 25.15 -7.98
N MET A 91 5.26 25.08 -8.53
CA MET A 91 5.92 23.81 -8.80
C MET A 91 6.49 23.17 -7.53
N LEU A 92 6.77 23.93 -6.47
CA LEU A 92 7.35 23.38 -5.24
C LEU A 92 6.42 22.37 -4.54
N PRO A 93 5.13 22.68 -4.28
CA PRO A 93 4.20 21.69 -3.73
C PRO A 93 3.97 20.53 -4.70
N ALA A 94 3.79 20.80 -6.00
CA ALA A 94 3.54 19.77 -6.99
C ALA A 94 4.70 18.75 -7.06
N ASN A 95 5.94 19.24 -7.07
CA ASN A 95 7.14 18.42 -7.07
C ASN A 95 7.28 17.61 -5.77
N TYR A 96 6.89 18.18 -4.62
CA TYR A 96 6.85 17.44 -3.36
C TYR A 96 5.95 16.21 -3.45
N PHE A 97 4.70 16.41 -3.87
CA PHE A 97 3.75 15.30 -4.01
C PHE A 97 4.18 14.31 -5.10
N PHE A 98 4.76 14.77 -6.20
CA PHE A 98 5.22 13.86 -7.22
C PHE A 98 6.36 12.96 -6.72
N LEU A 99 7.40 13.53 -6.11
CA LEU A 99 8.59 12.80 -5.68
C LEU A 99 8.37 11.93 -4.44
N PHE A 100 7.58 12.40 -3.47
CA PHE A 100 7.42 11.72 -2.18
C PHE A 100 6.10 10.95 -2.04
N PHE A 101 5.19 11.10 -3.01
CA PHE A 101 3.95 10.33 -3.05
C PHE A 101 3.82 9.52 -4.35
N ALA A 102 3.80 10.17 -5.52
CA ALA A 102 3.52 9.46 -6.78
C ALA A 102 4.62 8.44 -7.14
N ILE A 103 5.90 8.84 -7.09
CA ILE A 103 7.03 7.95 -7.39
C ILE A 103 7.09 6.76 -6.42
N PRO A 104 7.04 6.92 -5.08
CA PRO A 104 7.00 5.81 -4.13
C PRO A 104 5.85 4.84 -4.39
N VAL A 105 4.63 5.33 -4.64
CA VAL A 105 3.48 4.47 -4.94
C VAL A 105 3.71 3.68 -6.22
N PHE A 106 4.22 4.32 -7.27
CA PHE A 106 4.54 3.64 -8.52
C PHE A 106 5.66 2.60 -8.36
N ALA A 107 6.75 2.97 -7.68
CA ALA A 107 7.87 2.07 -7.40
C ALA A 107 7.41 0.85 -6.59
N ALA A 108 6.59 1.05 -5.57
CA ALA A 108 5.99 -0.03 -4.80
C ALA A 108 5.11 -0.94 -5.67
N ALA A 109 4.32 -0.38 -6.57
CA ALA A 109 3.49 -1.15 -7.50
C ALA A 109 4.32 -2.00 -8.48
N VAL A 110 5.41 -1.45 -9.02
CA VAL A 110 6.33 -2.18 -9.91
C VAL A 110 7.06 -3.27 -9.15
N LEU A 111 7.67 -2.95 -8.00
CA LEU A 111 8.39 -3.90 -7.16
C LEU A 111 7.47 -5.04 -6.77
N PHE A 112 6.26 -4.75 -6.30
CA PHE A 112 5.28 -5.77 -5.96
C PHE A 112 4.91 -6.64 -7.16
N SER A 113 4.66 -6.05 -8.33
CA SER A 113 4.26 -6.79 -9.52
C SER A 113 5.32 -7.81 -9.96
N LEU A 114 6.60 -7.46 -9.85
CA LEU A 114 7.72 -8.35 -10.16
C LEU A 114 7.86 -9.51 -9.18
N SER A 115 7.37 -9.32 -7.97
CA SER A 115 7.74 -10.15 -6.84
C SER A 115 6.53 -10.95 -6.31
N LYS A 116 5.29 -10.61 -6.73
CA LYS A 116 3.98 -11.23 -6.36
C LYS A 116 3.96 -12.76 -6.42
N ALA A 117 4.68 -13.37 -7.35
CA ALA A 117 4.71 -14.82 -7.52
C ALA A 117 5.21 -15.55 -6.25
N HIS A 118 6.04 -14.87 -5.47
CA HIS A 118 6.68 -15.41 -4.27
C HIS A 118 6.06 -14.90 -2.96
N PHE A 119 5.18 -13.87 -3.00
CA PHE A 119 4.54 -13.30 -1.78
C PHE A 119 3.37 -14.09 -1.23
N ARG A 120 2.83 -15.04 -2.00
CA ARG A 120 1.65 -15.81 -1.58
C ARG A 120 1.88 -16.66 -0.33
N ALA A 121 3.12 -16.77 0.14
CA ALA A 121 3.48 -17.57 1.27
C ALA A 121 4.16 -16.70 2.36
N GLY A 122 3.45 -16.43 3.45
CA GLY A 122 4.08 -16.46 4.78
C GLY A 122 4.18 -15.18 5.61
N VAL A 123 4.28 -13.97 5.06
CA VAL A 123 4.78 -12.83 5.88
C VAL A 123 3.68 -12.07 6.66
N SER A 124 2.42 -12.11 6.22
CA SER A 124 1.31 -11.32 6.80
C SER A 124 0.30 -12.14 7.62
N HIS A 125 0.67 -13.33 8.10
CA HIS A 125 -0.28 -14.22 8.81
C HIS A 125 -1.04 -13.52 9.95
N TRP A 126 -0.39 -12.58 10.66
CA TRP A 126 -1.03 -11.78 11.71
C TRP A 126 -2.11 -10.83 11.18
N LEU A 127 -1.90 -10.13 10.07
CA LEU A 127 -2.91 -9.27 9.44
C LEU A 127 -4.09 -10.08 8.90
N HIS A 128 -3.87 -11.37 8.63
CA HIS A 128 -4.87 -12.28 8.11
C HIS A 128 -5.73 -12.90 9.22
N VAL A 129 -5.36 -12.73 10.49
CA VAL A 129 -6.13 -13.20 11.64
C VAL A 129 -7.49 -12.51 11.64
N LYS A 130 -8.54 -13.30 11.84
CA LYS A 130 -9.92 -12.82 12.01
C LYS A 130 -10.29 -12.90 13.49
N PRO A 131 -10.32 -11.79 14.22
CA PRO A 131 -10.57 -11.81 15.65
C PRO A 131 -11.98 -12.31 15.97
N ARG A 132 -12.12 -13.05 17.08
CA ARG A 132 -13.40 -13.65 17.50
C ARG A 132 -14.44 -12.60 17.94
N PHE A 133 -14.00 -11.46 18.48
CA PHE A 133 -14.92 -10.40 18.94
C PHE A 133 -15.71 -9.74 17.81
N LEU A 134 -15.22 -9.78 16.57
CA LEU A 134 -15.94 -9.33 15.37
C LEU A 134 -16.62 -10.50 14.64
N HIS A 135 -16.94 -11.58 15.37
CA HIS A 135 -17.51 -12.82 14.83
C HIS A 135 -16.73 -13.39 13.62
N ARG A 136 -15.43 -13.08 13.51
CA ARG A 136 -14.57 -13.42 12.35
C ARG A 136 -15.05 -12.83 11.02
N LEU A 137 -15.89 -11.79 11.02
CA LEU A 137 -16.31 -11.15 9.77
C LEU A 137 -15.17 -10.36 9.13
N VAL A 138 -14.39 -9.61 9.93
CA VAL A 138 -13.39 -8.64 9.46
C VAL A 138 -11.98 -9.13 9.81
N SER A 139 -10.99 -8.95 8.91
CA SER A 139 -9.58 -9.27 9.20
C SER A 139 -8.89 -8.14 9.96
N VAL A 140 -7.81 -8.43 10.69
CA VAL A 140 -6.99 -7.39 11.34
C VAL A 140 -6.47 -6.37 10.34
N GLY A 141 -6.07 -6.81 9.14
CA GLY A 141 -5.63 -5.91 8.07
C GLY A 141 -6.74 -4.98 7.56
N GLU A 142 -8.00 -5.42 7.55
CA GLU A 142 -9.15 -4.58 7.19
C GLU A 142 -9.45 -3.53 8.26
N ILE A 143 -9.31 -3.89 9.55
CA ILE A 143 -9.41 -2.92 10.66
C ILE A 143 -8.28 -1.89 10.55
N LEU A 144 -7.05 -2.36 10.33
CA LEU A 144 -5.88 -1.49 10.16
C LEU A 144 -6.07 -0.53 8.98
N PHE A 145 -6.61 -1.02 7.87
CA PHE A 145 -6.94 -0.18 6.72
C PHE A 145 -7.88 0.96 7.09
N VAL A 146 -9.03 0.63 7.70
CA VAL A 146 -10.03 1.63 8.08
C VAL A 146 -9.45 2.60 9.12
N LEU A 147 -8.67 2.10 10.08
CA LEU A 147 -8.00 2.92 11.08
C LEU A 147 -7.05 3.93 10.41
N ILE A 148 -6.20 3.47 9.50
CA ILE A 148 -5.27 4.33 8.77
C ILE A 148 -6.04 5.37 7.96
N ALA A 149 -7.08 4.96 7.22
CA ALA A 149 -7.87 5.87 6.41
C ALA A 149 -8.55 6.96 7.27
N VAL A 150 -9.23 6.58 8.37
CA VAL A 150 -9.94 7.52 9.23
C VAL A 150 -8.99 8.41 10.02
N VAL A 151 -8.04 7.82 10.75
CA VAL A 151 -7.09 8.57 11.58
C VAL A 151 -6.19 9.45 10.72
N GLY A 152 -5.72 8.93 9.59
CA GLY A 152 -4.90 9.70 8.66
C GLY A 152 -5.63 10.92 8.10
N ASN A 153 -6.91 10.79 7.75
CA ASN A 153 -7.72 11.95 7.34
C ASN A 153 -7.86 12.99 8.44
N ILE A 154 -8.12 12.56 9.67
CA ILE A 154 -8.20 13.46 10.83
C ILE A 154 -6.87 14.20 11.02
N LEU A 155 -5.74 13.50 10.97
CA LEU A 155 -4.42 14.09 11.13
C LEU A 155 -4.08 15.07 10.01
N VAL A 156 -4.30 14.70 8.75
CA VAL A 156 -4.05 15.57 7.59
C VAL A 156 -4.94 16.81 7.65
N PHE A 157 -6.22 16.64 7.96
CA PHE A 157 -7.14 17.75 8.12
C PHE A 157 -6.70 18.67 9.26
N TYR A 158 -6.40 18.13 10.44
CA TYR A 158 -5.98 18.90 11.62
C TYR A 158 -4.69 19.68 11.37
N HIS A 159 -3.66 19.05 10.83
CA HIS A 159 -2.38 19.72 10.54
C HIS A 159 -2.53 20.78 9.45
N SER A 160 -3.27 20.48 8.38
CA SER A 160 -3.54 21.43 7.31
C SER A 160 -4.35 22.61 7.83
N TYR A 161 -5.43 22.36 8.58
CA TYR A 161 -6.26 23.39 9.20
C TYR A 161 -5.44 24.30 10.12
N THR A 162 -4.65 23.72 11.04
CA THR A 162 -3.81 24.46 11.98
C THR A 162 -2.81 25.33 11.24
N PHE A 163 -2.12 24.77 10.24
CA PHE A 163 -1.18 25.51 9.41
C PHE A 163 -1.86 26.66 8.66
N GLN A 164 -2.99 26.42 7.99
CA GLN A 164 -3.70 27.46 7.24
C GLN A 164 -4.30 28.54 8.15
N SER A 165 -4.69 28.19 9.37
CA SER A 165 -5.19 29.14 10.38
C SER A 165 -4.09 30.08 10.88
N THR A 166 -2.84 29.59 11.03
CA THR A 166 -1.71 30.47 11.37
C THR A 166 -1.43 31.54 10.32
N LEU A 167 -1.88 31.31 9.08
CA LEU A 167 -1.75 32.24 7.96
C LEU A 167 -2.87 33.30 7.92
N LYS A 168 -3.74 33.36 8.93
CA LYS A 168 -4.85 34.33 9.07
C LYS A 168 -5.75 34.42 7.83
N LYS A 169 -5.99 33.28 7.17
CA LYS A 169 -6.89 33.18 6.02
C LYS A 169 -8.35 33.17 6.49
N PRO A 170 -9.32 33.59 5.66
CA PRO A 170 -10.73 33.46 6.00
C PRO A 170 -11.08 31.99 6.23
N VAL A 171 -11.97 31.71 7.18
CA VAL A 171 -12.30 30.35 7.66
C VAL A 171 -12.70 29.42 6.53
N LEU A 172 -13.57 29.88 5.61
CA LEU A 172 -13.97 29.10 4.43
C LEU A 172 -12.77 28.67 3.55
N ARG A 173 -11.75 29.52 3.44
CA ARG A 173 -10.54 29.22 2.67
C ARG A 173 -9.62 28.24 3.41
N VAL A 174 -9.57 28.32 4.74
CA VAL A 174 -8.83 27.37 5.58
C VAL A 174 -9.45 25.98 5.44
N VAL A 175 -10.77 25.88 5.62
CA VAL A 175 -11.50 24.61 5.55
C VAL A 175 -11.42 24.00 4.15
N SER A 176 -11.64 24.78 3.09
CA SER A 176 -11.55 24.27 1.71
C SER A 176 -10.16 23.74 1.37
N ILE A 177 -9.09 24.41 1.81
CA ILE A 177 -7.72 23.90 1.60
C ILE A 177 -7.48 22.62 2.43
N ALA A 178 -7.93 22.58 3.69
CA ALA A 178 -7.79 21.40 4.54
C ALA A 178 -8.51 20.17 3.95
N LEU A 179 -9.73 20.35 3.44
CA LEU A 179 -10.48 19.33 2.72
C LEU A 179 -9.79 18.90 1.42
N GLY A 180 -9.18 19.84 0.68
CA GLY A 180 -8.39 19.51 -0.50
C GLY A 180 -7.21 18.57 -0.19
N PHE A 181 -6.50 18.80 0.90
CA PHE A 181 -5.42 17.91 1.34
C PHE A 181 -5.91 16.56 1.87
N SER A 182 -7.05 16.52 2.56
CA SER A 182 -7.72 15.26 2.91
C SER A 182 -8.13 14.46 1.66
N GLY A 183 -8.61 15.15 0.61
CA GLY A 183 -8.85 14.53 -0.69
C GLY A 183 -7.58 13.95 -1.32
N LEU A 184 -6.46 14.68 -1.31
CA LEU A 184 -5.16 14.17 -1.78
C LEU A 184 -4.69 12.95 -0.97
N TYR A 185 -4.93 12.93 0.34
CA TYR A 185 -4.65 11.76 1.18
C TYR A 185 -5.49 10.55 0.77
N ASN A 186 -6.78 10.74 0.48
CA ASN A 186 -7.65 9.66 -0.02
C ASN A 186 -7.19 9.12 -1.38
N MET A 187 -6.58 9.96 -2.22
CA MET A 187 -6.05 9.53 -3.52
C MET A 187 -4.92 8.50 -3.39
N VAL A 188 -4.23 8.42 -2.25
CA VAL A 188 -3.25 7.35 -1.92
C VAL A 188 -3.91 5.96 -2.01
N PHE A 189 -5.18 5.90 -1.60
CA PHE A 189 -5.95 4.67 -1.48
C PHE A 189 -6.77 4.37 -2.74
N LEU A 190 -6.80 5.24 -3.74
CA LEU A 190 -7.49 4.97 -5.02
C LEU A 190 -6.91 3.75 -5.76
N ALA A 191 -5.64 3.42 -5.52
CA ALA A 191 -5.04 2.21 -6.09
C ALA A 191 -5.59 0.90 -5.49
N LEU A 192 -6.38 0.96 -4.41
CA LEU A 192 -6.88 -0.23 -3.69
C LEU A 192 -7.68 -1.19 -4.58
N PRO A 193 -8.60 -0.74 -5.46
CA PRO A 193 -9.25 -1.62 -6.43
C PRO A 193 -8.80 -1.39 -7.88
N ALA A 194 -7.77 -0.58 -8.14
CA ALA A 194 -7.34 -0.35 -9.53
C ALA A 194 -6.93 -1.67 -10.22
N THR A 195 -6.53 -2.68 -9.44
CA THR A 195 -6.29 -4.04 -9.93
C THR A 195 -6.80 -5.09 -8.94
N ARG A 196 -7.29 -6.24 -9.45
CA ARG A 196 -7.76 -7.40 -8.63
C ARG A 196 -6.69 -8.01 -7.71
N HIS A 197 -5.44 -7.65 -7.93
CA HIS A 197 -4.25 -8.13 -7.23
C HIS A 197 -3.38 -6.95 -6.81
N SER A 198 -3.99 -5.86 -6.30
CA SER A 198 -3.22 -4.72 -5.79
C SER A 198 -2.44 -5.12 -4.53
N PHE A 199 -1.24 -4.55 -4.34
CA PHE A 199 -0.40 -4.83 -3.18
C PHE A 199 -1.19 -4.74 -1.87
N TRP A 200 -1.95 -3.66 -1.71
CA TRP A 200 -2.69 -3.41 -0.49
C TRP A 200 -3.71 -4.50 -0.16
N MET A 201 -4.35 -5.07 -1.17
CA MET A 201 -5.32 -6.15 -0.94
C MET A 201 -4.63 -7.44 -0.54
N GLU A 202 -3.49 -7.77 -1.17
CA GLU A 202 -2.73 -8.97 -0.83
C GLU A 202 -2.00 -8.81 0.51
N TRP A 203 -1.56 -7.61 0.85
CA TRP A 203 -0.86 -7.29 2.10
C TRP A 203 -1.77 -7.23 3.33
N LEU A 204 -2.92 -6.56 3.20
CA LEU A 204 -3.89 -6.39 4.28
C LEU A 204 -4.95 -7.51 4.31
N ASN A 205 -4.87 -8.46 3.36
CA ASN A 205 -5.88 -9.51 3.17
C ASN A 205 -7.30 -8.97 3.04
N LEU A 206 -7.45 -7.94 2.21
CA LEU A 206 -8.75 -7.34 1.91
C LEU A 206 -9.42 -8.16 0.80
N PRO A 207 -10.58 -8.78 1.05
CA PRO A 207 -11.33 -9.44 -0.01
C PRO A 207 -11.76 -8.43 -1.07
N TRP A 208 -11.63 -8.79 -2.34
CA TRP A 208 -12.01 -7.93 -3.48
C TRP A 208 -13.41 -7.30 -3.33
N ALA A 209 -14.40 -8.09 -2.92
CA ALA A 209 -15.78 -7.63 -2.75
C ALA A 209 -15.92 -6.48 -1.74
N ARG A 210 -15.03 -6.41 -0.73
CA ARG A 210 -15.02 -5.33 0.26
C ARG A 210 -14.12 -4.19 -0.17
N ALA A 211 -13.01 -4.46 -0.85
CA ALA A 211 -12.17 -3.41 -1.45
C ALA A 211 -12.96 -2.49 -2.39
N VAL A 212 -13.88 -3.04 -3.20
CA VAL A 212 -14.80 -2.24 -4.04
C VAL A 212 -15.73 -1.37 -3.21
N LYS A 213 -16.22 -1.86 -2.07
CA LYS A 213 -17.05 -1.06 -1.15
C LYS A 213 -16.24 0.08 -0.53
N TYR A 214 -15.01 -0.20 -0.10
CA TYR A 214 -14.11 0.81 0.45
C TYR A 214 -13.72 1.88 -0.56
N HIS A 215 -13.50 1.50 -1.81
CA HIS A 215 -13.24 2.48 -2.86
C HIS A 215 -14.41 3.40 -3.16
N ARG A 216 -15.65 2.92 -3.02
CA ARG A 216 -16.85 3.78 -3.14
C ARG A 216 -17.06 4.66 -1.92
N TRP A 217 -16.50 4.27 -0.78
CA TRP A 217 -16.61 5.01 0.48
C TRP A 217 -15.58 6.15 0.59
N LEU A 218 -14.37 5.93 0.05
CA LEU A 218 -13.31 6.93 -0.08
C LEU A 218 -13.69 8.04 -1.07
#